data_AF-A0A659UMW8-F1
#
_entry.id   AF-A0A659UMW8-F1
#
_cell.length_a   1.000
_cell.length_b   1.000
_cell.length_c   1.000
_cell.angle_alpha   90.00
_cell.angle_beta   90.00
_cell.angle_gamma   90.00
#
_symmetry.space_group_name_H-M   'P 1'
#
loop_
_entity.id
_entity.type
_entity.pdbx_description
1 polymer ?
#
loop_
_entity_poly.entity_id
_entity_poly.type
_entity_poly.pdbx_seq_one_letter_code
_entity_poly.pdbx_strand_id
1 'polypeptide(L)' 'MRYEYSSRLLDDVNSAVQRAFEMAGIVNISAVAEQIRVRNLAENVALEDVEYLALHAAQVLGAA' A
#
# COMPACT_ATOMS: atom_id res chain seq x y z
N MET A 1 3.19 9.59 -16.74
CA MET A 1 3.71 10.35 -15.58
C MET A 1 4.23 9.34 -14.58
N ARG A 2 5.53 9.34 -14.29
CA ARG A 2 6.04 8.60 -13.14
C ARG A 2 5.75 9.50 -11.93
N TYR A 3 4.75 9.16 -11.12
CA TYR A 3 4.61 9.80 -9.83
C TYR A 3 5.87 9.44 -9.03
N GLU A 4 6.68 10.44 -8.68
CA GLU A 4 7.71 10.29 -7.67
C GLU A 4 6.99 10.25 -6.31
N TYR A 5 6.43 9.09 -5.98
CA TYR A 5 5.86 8.85 -4.67
C TYR A 5 6.93 9.06 -3.61
N SER A 6 6.55 9.66 -2.49
CA SER A 6 7.49 9.88 -1.40
C SER A 6 8.00 8.53 -0.88
N SER A 7 9.27 8.50 -0.43
CA SER A 7 9.82 7.31 0.21
C SER A 7 8.97 6.88 1.41
N ARG A 8 8.38 7.85 2.12
CA ARG A 8 7.47 7.61 3.25
C ARG A 8 6.23 6.82 2.83
N LEU A 9 5.55 7.23 1.75
CA LEU A 9 4.38 6.52 1.25
C LEU A 9 4.73 5.09 0.85
N LEU A 10 5.86 4.92 0.15
CA LEU A 10 6.33 3.59 -0.28
C LEU A 10 6.69 2.70 0.91
N ASP A 11 7.35 3.25 1.94
CA ASP A 11 7.67 2.52 3.17
C ASP A 11 6.41 2.11 3.93
N ASP A 12 5.42 3.02 4.02
CA ASP A 12 4.12 2.73 4.64
C ASP A 12 3.35 1.65 3.89
N VAL A 13 3.35 1.69 2.56
CA VAL A 13 2.75 0.65 1.71
C VAL A 13 3.38 -0.71 1.98
N ASN A 14 4.70 -0.80 1.86
CA ASN A 14 5.42 -2.07 2.04
C ASN A 14 5.19 -2.63 3.45
N SER A 15 5.29 -1.78 4.48
CA SER A 15 5.09 -2.17 5.87
C SER A 15 3.65 -2.64 6.15
N ALA A 16 2.65 -1.97 5.59
CA ALA A 16 1.25 -2.33 5.79
C ALA A 16 0.88 -3.64 5.09
N VAL A 17 1.36 -3.84 3.86
CA VAL A 17 1.14 -5.07 3.08
C VAL A 17 1.84 -6.25 3.76
N GLN A 18 3.10 -6.10 4.17
CA GLN A 18 3.82 -7.15 4.89
C GLN A 18 3.09 -7.56 6.17
N ARG A 19 2.68 -6.61 7.00
CA ARG A 19 1.93 -6.91 8.24
C ARG A 19 0.59 -7.58 7.96
N ALA A 20 -0.13 -7.15 6.93
CA ALA A 20 -1.40 -7.78 6.55
C ALA A 20 -1.19 -9.24 6.16
N PHE A 21 -0.14 -9.52 5.37
CA PHE A 21 0.22 -10.87 4.99
C PHE A 21 0.67 -11.73 6.18
N GLU A 22 1.51 -11.19 7.08
CA GLU A 22 1.96 -11.90 8.28
C GLU A 22 0.81 -12.26 9.24
N MET A 23 -0.20 -11.40 9.33
CA MET A 23 -1.34 -11.63 10.24
C MET A 23 -2.40 -12.55 9.67
N ALA A 24 -2.72 -12.43 8.37
CA ALA A 24 -3.88 -13.09 7.76
C ALA A 24 -3.51 -14.13 6.69
N GLY A 25 -2.25 -14.19 6.25
CA GLY A 25 -1.80 -14.99 5.11
C GLY A 25 -2.31 -14.50 3.75
N ILE A 26 -3.13 -13.45 3.73
CA ILE A 26 -3.71 -12.81 2.53
C ILE A 26 -3.74 -11.29 2.74
N VAL A 27 -3.65 -10.53 1.65
CA VAL A 27 -3.68 -9.06 1.69
C VAL A 27 -4.99 -8.57 1.09
N ASN A 28 -5.85 -7.95 1.92
CA ASN A 28 -7.00 -7.22 1.43
C ASN A 28 -6.55 -5.84 0.94
N ILE A 29 -6.36 -5.71 -0.38
CA ILE A 29 -5.80 -4.51 -1.02
C ILE A 29 -6.60 -3.25 -0.67
N SER A 30 -7.92 -3.26 -0.80
CA SER A 30 -8.74 -2.07 -0.54
C SER A 30 -8.70 -1.65 0.93
N ALA A 31 -8.73 -2.61 1.87
CA ALA A 31 -8.62 -2.30 3.29
C ALA A 31 -7.24 -1.72 3.65
N VAL A 32 -6.17 -2.30 3.11
CA VAL A 32 -4.80 -1.83 3.33
C VAL A 32 -4.58 -0.46 2.69
N ALA A 33 -5.07 -0.25 1.47
CA ALA A 33 -4.95 1.02 0.77
C ALA A 33 -5.67 2.16 1.49
N GLU A 34 -6.87 1.91 2.00
CA GLU A 34 -7.60 2.91 2.78
C GLU A 34 -6.86 3.26 4.09
N GLN A 35 -6.27 2.27 4.76
CA GLN A 35 -5.44 2.52 5.95
C GLN A 35 -4.21 3.37 5.64
N ILE A 36 -3.52 3.11 4.53
CA ILE A 36 -2.34 3.89 4.10
C ILE A 36 -2.75 5.31 3.73
N ARG A 37 -3.84 5.47 2.97
CA ARG A 37 -4.36 6.78 2.53
C ARG A 37 -4.75 7.66 3.71
N VAL A 38 -5.43 7.10 4.71
CA VAL A 38 -5.80 7.82 5.95
C VAL A 38 -4.57 8.25 6.75
N ARG A 39 -3.47 7.47 6.71
CA ARG A 39 -2.20 7.82 7.38
C ARG A 39 -1.39 8.87 6.62
N ASN A 40 -1.59 8.97 5.31
CA ASN A 40 -0.84 9.85 4.41
C ASN A 40 -1.73 10.92 3.74
N LEU A 41 -2.76 11.41 4.44
CA LEU A 41 -3.69 12.43 3.92
C LEU A 41 -2.97 13.71 3.44
N ALA A 42 -1.83 14.06 4.04
CA ALA A 42 -1.03 15.22 3.66
C ALA A 42 -0.42 15.09 2.24
N GLU A 43 -0.25 13.87 1.74
CA GLU A 43 0.28 13.61 0.40
C GLU A 43 -0.79 13.73 -0.69
N ASN A 44 -2.08 13.76 -0.31
CA ASN A 44 -3.22 13.92 -1.22
C ASN A 44 -3.18 12.95 -2.44
N VAL A 45 -2.81 11.70 -2.18
CA VAL A 45 -2.76 10.63 -3.19
C VAL A 45 -4.13 9.99 -3.35
N ALA A 46 -4.51 9.69 -4.59
CA ALA A 46 -5.77 9.02 -4.89
C ALA A 46 -5.80 7.61 -4.29
N LEU A 47 -6.99 7.12 -3.93
CA LEU A 47 -7.11 5.78 -3.35
C LEU A 47 -6.66 4.72 -4.36
N GLU A 48 -7.01 4.89 -5.63
CA GLU A 48 -6.65 3.96 -6.72
C GLU A 48 -5.14 3.85 -6.90
N ASP A 49 -4.39 4.95 -6.72
CA ASP A 49 -2.93 4.94 -6.80
C ASP A 49 -2.33 4.15 -5.62
N VAL A 50 -2.90 4.30 -4.41
CA VAL A 50 -2.46 3.54 -3.23
C VAL A 50 -2.83 2.07 -3.37
N GLU A 51 -4.00 1.73 -3.92
CA GLU A 51 -4.39 0.35 -4.24
C GLU A 51 -3.42 -0.27 -5.25
N TYR A 52 -3.03 0.46 -6.29
CA TYR A 52 -2.03 0.01 -7.25
C TYR A 52 -0.68 -0.28 -6.59
N LEU A 53 -0.20 0.62 -5.72
CA LEU A 53 1.04 0.42 -4.98
C LEU A 53 0.96 -0.79 -4.03
N ALA A 54 -0.15 -0.94 -3.31
CA ALA A 54 -0.37 -2.05 -2.40
C ALA A 54 -0.45 -3.40 -3.14
N LEU A 55 -1.13 -3.45 -4.28
CA LEU A 55 -1.16 -4.63 -5.15
C LEU A 55 0.25 -4.98 -5.64
N HIS A 56 1.00 -3.99 -6.10
CA HIS A 56 2.37 -4.22 -6.58
C HIS A 56 3.28 -4.75 -5.46
N ALA A 57 3.19 -4.17 -4.25
CA ALA A 57 3.94 -4.66 -3.09
C ALA A 57 3.52 -6.09 -2.69
N ALA A 58 2.23 -6.42 -2.75
CA ALA A 58 1.74 -7.78 -2.47
C ALA A 58 2.28 -8.80 -3.49
N GLN A 59 2.34 -8.44 -4.78
CA GLN A 59 2.92 -9.28 -5.82
C GLN A 59 4.42 -9.55 -5.59
N VAL A 60 5.18 -8.51 -5.21
CA VAL A 60 6.60 -8.65 -4.88
C VAL A 60 6.83 -9.59 -3.69
N LEU A 61 5.94 -9.55 -2.70
CA LEU A 61 5.97 -10.43 -1.53
C LEU A 61 5.46 -11.86 -1.82
N GLY A 62 4.92 -12.13 -3.01
CA GLY A 62 4.27 -13.42 -3.32
C GLY A 62 2.94 -13.63 -2.59
N ALA A 63 2.28 -12.53 -2.20
CA ALA A 63 1.05 -12.49 -1.42
C ALA A 63 -0.20 -12.14 -2.26
N ALA A 64 -0.07 -12.14 -3.59
CA ALA A 64 -1.12 -11.78 -4.55
C ALA A 64 -1.73 -13.01 -5.25
#